data_AF-A0A5C6DWL6-F1
#
_entry.id   AF-A0A5C6DWL6-F1
#
_cell.length_a   1.000
_cell.length_b   1.000
_cell.length_c   1.000
_cell.angle_alpha   90.00
_cell.angle_beta   90.00
_cell.angle_gamma   90.00
#
_symmetry.space_group_name_H-M   'P 1'
#
loop_
_entity.id
_entity.type
_entity.pdbx_description
1 polymer ?
#
loop_
_entity_poly.entity_id
_entity_poly.type
_entity_poly.pdbx_seq_one_letter_code
_entity_poly.pdbx_strand_id
1 'polypeptide(L)'
;MDPQVTWDSLLKEWADRSWLDVVELAEALLQWLDRDGFPPKTSDTPELGSEWHAAVARAAATYALKRAEAVLDDPDGIPARVAFTLTCAHCNVEGPNTFYEAKQKGWTRIHYMPDQTSENFLGICFTCNRRQK
;
A
#
# COMPACT_ATOMS: atom_id res chain seq x y z
N MET A 1 -24.86 -5.25 -0.83
CA MET A 1 -23.57 -5.19 -0.13
C MET A 1 -23.68 -4.09 0.89
N ASP A 2 -23.08 -4.26 2.08
CA ASP A 2 -22.98 -3.20 3.06
C ASP A 2 -21.69 -2.40 2.76
N PRO A 3 -21.79 -1.15 2.27
CA PRO A 3 -20.63 -0.37 1.89
C PRO A 3 -19.77 0.00 3.09
N GLN A 4 -20.32 0.11 4.30
CA GLN A 4 -19.52 0.38 5.49
C GLN A 4 -18.64 -0.82 5.82
N VAL A 5 -19.19 -2.03 5.80
CA VAL A 5 -18.42 -3.25 6.01
C VAL A 5 -17.34 -3.40 4.93
N THR A 6 -17.68 -3.19 3.67
CA THR A 6 -16.70 -3.26 2.57
C THR A 6 -15.59 -2.21 2.71
N TRP A 7 -15.93 -0.99 3.14
CA TRP A 7 -14.96 0.06 3.42
C TRP A 7 -14.00 -0.31 4.56
N ASP A 8 -14.54 -0.77 5.70
CA ASP A 8 -13.73 -1.15 6.85
C ASP A 8 -12.81 -2.35 6.51
N SER A 9 -13.32 -3.33 5.76
CA SER A 9 -12.52 -4.43 5.22
C SER A 9 -11.44 -3.95 4.26
N LEU A 10 -11.74 -3.03 3.34
CA LEU A 10 -10.76 -2.50 2.39
C LEU A 10 -9.58 -1.84 3.13
N LEU A 11 -9.87 -1.04 4.16
CA LEU A 11 -8.85 -0.39 4.98
C LEU A 11 -8.01 -1.39 5.76
N LYS A 12 -8.65 -2.44 6.31
CA LYS A 12 -7.97 -3.52 7.02
C LYS A 12 -7.02 -4.29 6.09
N GLU A 13 -7.52 -4.77 4.96
CA GLU A 13 -6.73 -5.58 4.02
C GLU A 13 -5.61 -4.75 3.36
N TRP A 14 -5.81 -3.44 3.19
CA TRP A 14 -4.76 -2.52 2.82
C TRP A 14 -3.61 -2.51 3.84
N ALA A 15 -3.95 -2.40 5.14
CA ALA A 15 -2.96 -2.43 6.22
C ALA A 15 -2.25 -3.79 6.33
N ASP A 16 -2.99 -4.88 6.13
CA ASP A 16 -2.46 -6.25 6.17
C ASP A 16 -1.68 -6.64 4.90
N ARG A 17 -1.74 -5.79 3.86
CA ARG A 17 -1.12 -5.99 2.52
C ARG A 17 -1.68 -7.22 1.80
N SER A 18 -2.95 -7.52 2.02
CA SER A 18 -3.68 -8.59 1.32
C SER A 18 -4.12 -8.09 -0.06
N TRP A 19 -3.18 -7.95 -0.99
CA TRP A 19 -3.41 -7.23 -2.26
C TRP A 19 -4.55 -7.80 -3.11
N LEU A 20 -4.75 -9.12 -3.09
CA LEU A 20 -5.87 -9.76 -3.80
C LEU A 20 -7.23 -9.31 -3.21
N ASP A 21 -7.35 -9.32 -1.89
CA ASP A 21 -8.57 -8.88 -1.21
C ASP A 21 -8.79 -7.37 -1.38
N VAL A 22 -7.72 -6.57 -1.42
CA VAL A 22 -7.79 -5.13 -1.73
C VAL A 22 -8.39 -4.89 -3.12
N VAL A 23 -7.98 -5.66 -4.14
CA VAL A 23 -8.55 -5.57 -5.49
C VAL A 23 -10.05 -5.88 -5.44
N GLU A 24 -10.44 -7.02 -4.87
CA GLU A 24 -11.84 -7.45 -4.82
C GLU A 24 -12.74 -6.42 -4.11
N LEU A 25 -12.31 -5.95 -2.94
CA LEU A 25 -13.09 -5.00 -2.13
C LEU A 25 -13.17 -3.62 -2.79
N ALA A 26 -12.07 -3.15 -3.39
CA ALA A 26 -12.06 -1.87 -4.08
C ALA A 26 -12.95 -1.88 -5.33
N GLU A 27 -12.90 -2.94 -6.14
CA GLU A 27 -13.79 -3.11 -7.29
C GLU A 27 -15.26 -3.18 -6.85
N ALA A 28 -15.56 -3.98 -5.82
CA ALA A 28 -16.91 -4.10 -5.30
C ALA A 28 -17.47 -2.74 -4.84
N LEU A 29 -16.66 -1.96 -4.10
CA LEU A 29 -17.05 -0.63 -3.62
C LEU A 29 -17.26 0.36 -4.77
N LEU A 30 -16.37 0.38 -5.77
CA LEU A 30 -16.51 1.23 -6.95
C LEU A 30 -17.78 0.90 -7.73
N GLN A 31 -18.04 -0.39 -8.01
CA GLN A 31 -19.24 -0.84 -8.70
C GLN A 31 -20.53 -0.48 -7.93
N TRP A 32 -20.50 -0.53 -6.61
CA TRP A 32 -21.63 -0.13 -5.78
C TRP A 32 -21.92 1.38 -5.91
N LEU A 33 -20.87 2.19 -5.80
CA LEU A 33 -20.99 3.64 -5.92
C LEU A 33 -21.41 4.04 -7.34
N ASP A 34 -20.90 3.40 -8.38
CA ASP A 34 -21.28 3.63 -9.79
C ASP A 34 -22.77 3.38 -10.08
N ARG A 35 -23.46 2.62 -9.24
CA ARG A 35 -24.91 2.38 -9.32
C ARG A 35 -25.72 3.31 -8.42
N ASP A 36 -25.15 4.47 -8.06
CA ASP A 36 -25.71 5.44 -7.11
C ASP A 36 -26.04 4.83 -5.75
N GLY A 37 -25.27 3.80 -5.34
CA GLY A 37 -25.36 3.20 -4.02
C GLY A 37 -24.99 4.20 -2.92
N PHE A 38 -25.58 4.03 -1.74
CA PHE A 38 -25.22 4.88 -0.59
C PHE A 38 -23.75 4.69 -0.21
N PRO A 39 -23.02 5.76 0.14
CA PRO A 39 -21.60 5.68 0.44
C PRO A 39 -21.33 5.25 1.89
N PRO A 40 -20.14 4.68 2.18
CA PRO A 40 -19.68 4.45 3.54
C PRO A 40 -19.31 5.77 4.22
N LYS A 41 -19.29 5.81 5.55
CA LYS A 41 -18.66 6.92 6.27
C LYS A 41 -17.15 6.78 6.20
N THR A 42 -16.50 7.82 5.69
CA THR A 42 -15.05 7.89 5.48
C THR A 42 -14.32 8.69 6.57
N SER A 43 -15.04 9.24 7.53
CA SER A 43 -14.53 10.06 8.64
C SER A 43 -15.55 10.07 9.78
N ASP A 44 -15.08 10.17 11.02
CA ASP A 44 -15.91 10.36 12.21
C ASP A 44 -16.42 11.81 12.37
N THR A 45 -16.00 12.71 11.48
CA THR A 45 -16.44 14.11 11.50
C THR A 45 -17.94 14.19 11.22
N PRO A 46 -18.73 14.81 12.11
CA PRO A 46 -20.16 15.03 11.86
C PRO A 46 -20.37 15.87 10.59
N GLU A 47 -21.47 15.60 9.87
CA GLU A 47 -22.06 16.53 8.89
C GLU A 47 -21.32 16.74 7.56
N LEU A 48 -20.40 15.87 7.15
CA LEU A 48 -19.75 15.98 5.83
C LEU A 48 -20.69 15.72 4.64
N GLY A 49 -21.78 14.99 4.84
CA GLY A 49 -22.77 14.66 3.81
C GLY A 49 -22.37 13.48 2.92
N SER A 50 -23.36 12.88 2.25
CA SER A 50 -23.17 11.68 1.42
C SER A 50 -22.26 11.94 0.22
N GLU A 51 -22.37 13.09 -0.45
CA GLU A 51 -21.55 13.40 -1.63
C GLU A 51 -20.05 13.44 -1.29
N TRP A 52 -19.69 14.03 -0.14
CA TRP A 52 -18.32 14.02 0.36
C TRP A 52 -17.81 12.60 0.57
N HIS A 53 -18.58 11.80 1.30
CA HIS A 53 -18.24 10.42 1.58
C HIS A 53 -18.10 9.57 0.32
N ALA A 54 -18.99 9.76 -0.66
CA ALA A 54 -18.89 9.09 -1.96
C ALA A 54 -17.62 9.51 -2.71
N ALA A 55 -17.29 10.80 -2.74
CA ALA A 55 -16.09 11.30 -3.40
C ALA A 55 -14.81 10.71 -2.78
N VAL A 56 -14.71 10.73 -1.44
CA VAL A 56 -13.55 10.17 -0.73
C VAL A 56 -13.46 8.65 -0.93
N ALA A 57 -14.58 7.93 -0.80
CA ALA A 57 -14.61 6.49 -0.98
C ALA A 57 -14.19 6.08 -2.40
N ARG A 58 -14.66 6.79 -3.43
CA ARG A 58 -14.24 6.56 -4.82
C ARG A 58 -12.76 6.82 -5.02
N ALA A 59 -12.25 7.94 -4.52
CA ALA A 59 -10.84 8.30 -4.68
C ALA A 59 -9.93 7.27 -4.00
N ALA A 60 -10.26 6.88 -2.76
CA ALA A 60 -9.52 5.88 -2.01
C ALA A 60 -9.58 4.50 -2.67
N ALA A 61 -10.77 4.01 -3.06
CA ALA A 61 -10.92 2.72 -3.72
C ALA A 61 -10.19 2.68 -5.08
N THR A 62 -10.27 3.75 -5.87
CA THR A 62 -9.53 3.86 -7.14
C THR A 62 -8.02 3.81 -6.92
N TYR A 63 -7.53 4.52 -5.91
CA TYR A 63 -6.11 4.51 -5.56
C TYR A 63 -5.67 3.12 -5.10
N ALA A 64 -6.45 2.49 -4.21
CA ALA A 64 -6.17 1.18 -3.65
C ALA A 64 -6.12 0.11 -4.74
N LEU A 65 -7.12 0.09 -5.63
CA LEU A 65 -7.19 -0.82 -6.77
C LEU A 65 -5.95 -0.70 -7.66
N LYS A 66 -5.68 0.50 -8.19
CA LYS A 66 -4.53 0.74 -9.07
C LYS A 66 -3.21 0.37 -8.43
N ARG A 67 -3.08 0.61 -7.11
CA ARG A 67 -1.86 0.25 -6.38
C ARG A 67 -1.73 -1.25 -6.22
N ALA A 68 -2.79 -1.94 -5.81
CA ALA A 68 -2.78 -3.37 -5.59
C ALA A 68 -2.53 -4.12 -6.90
N GLU A 69 -3.17 -3.72 -8.00
CA GLU A 69 -2.88 -4.22 -9.35
C GLU A 69 -1.40 -4.05 -9.71
N ALA A 70 -0.85 -2.85 -9.52
CA ALA A 70 0.56 -2.58 -9.82
C ALA A 70 1.54 -3.39 -8.95
N VAL A 71 1.14 -3.77 -7.72
CA VAL A 71 1.94 -4.66 -6.87
C VAL A 71 1.84 -6.11 -7.38
N LEU A 72 0.64 -6.56 -7.76
CA LEU A 72 0.40 -7.92 -8.23
C LEU A 72 1.01 -8.20 -9.62
N ASP A 73 1.08 -7.18 -10.47
CA ASP A 73 1.68 -7.26 -11.81
C ASP A 73 3.21 -7.30 -11.79
N ASP A 74 3.84 -6.86 -10.70
CA ASP A 74 5.29 -6.86 -10.55
C ASP A 74 5.78 -8.13 -9.81
N PRO A 75 6.72 -8.91 -10.39
CA PRO A 75 7.15 -10.19 -9.80
C PRO A 75 7.88 -10.03 -8.45
N ASP A 76 8.42 -8.84 -8.17
CA ASP A 76 9.06 -8.51 -6.89
C ASP A 76 8.08 -7.80 -5.92
N GLY A 77 6.82 -7.58 -6.33
CA GLY A 77 5.81 -6.88 -5.55
C GLY A 77 6.08 -5.38 -5.43
N ILE A 78 6.77 -4.77 -6.40
CA ILE A 78 7.21 -3.38 -6.35
C ILE A 78 6.45 -2.55 -7.39
N PRO A 79 5.49 -1.72 -6.97
CA PRO A 79 4.72 -0.94 -7.91
C PRO A 79 5.59 0.14 -8.56
N ALA A 80 5.35 0.39 -9.84
CA ALA A 80 6.08 1.41 -10.60
C ALA A 80 5.96 2.80 -9.96
N ARG A 81 7.00 3.63 -10.15
CA ARG A 81 7.07 5.04 -9.71
C ARG A 81 7.04 5.26 -8.19
N VAL A 82 7.29 4.23 -7.38
CA VAL A 82 7.63 4.43 -5.97
C VAL A 82 9.10 4.79 -5.87
N ALA A 83 9.39 5.89 -5.17
CA ALA A 83 10.77 6.26 -4.86
C ALA A 83 11.41 5.17 -3.98
N PHE A 84 12.55 4.64 -4.42
CA PHE A 84 13.30 3.62 -3.70
C PHE A 84 14.50 4.25 -3.00
N THR A 85 14.56 4.10 -1.69
CA THR A 85 15.71 4.45 -0.86
C THR A 85 15.85 3.41 0.25
N LEU A 86 17.08 3.12 0.66
CA LEU A 86 17.37 2.31 1.84
C LEU A 86 18.53 2.94 2.60
N THR A 87 18.42 3.06 3.91
CA THR A 87 19.52 3.43 4.79
C THR A 87 19.50 2.54 6.02
N CYS A 88 20.66 2.00 6.40
CA CYS A 88 20.72 1.13 7.56
C CYS A 88 20.67 1.94 8.86
N ALA A 89 19.63 1.74 9.67
CA ALA A 89 19.51 2.39 10.98
C ALA A 89 20.63 2.07 12.00
N HIS A 90 21.44 1.02 11.75
CA HIS A 90 22.51 0.62 12.67
C HIS A 90 23.90 1.12 12.26
N CYS A 91 24.31 0.88 11.01
CA CYS A 91 25.65 1.27 10.53
C CYS A 91 25.65 2.49 9.61
N ASN A 92 24.48 3.09 9.38
CA ASN A 92 24.28 4.26 8.54
C ASN A 92 24.80 4.13 7.10
N VAL A 93 24.97 2.90 6.61
CA VAL A 93 25.33 2.69 5.20
C VAL A 93 24.12 3.01 4.33
N GLU A 94 24.33 3.91 3.38
CA GLU A 94 23.35 4.24 2.34
C GLU A 94 23.28 3.11 1.31
N GLY A 95 22.04 2.71 1.01
CA GLY A 95 21.72 1.81 -0.08
C GLY A 95 21.73 2.55 -1.42
N PRO A 96 21.72 1.81 -2.53
CA PRO A 96 21.55 2.39 -3.85
C PRO A 96 20.11 2.86 -4.08
N ASN A 97 19.87 3.58 -5.18
CA ASN A 97 18.59 4.23 -5.49
C ASN A 97 17.59 3.32 -6.22
N THR A 98 17.92 2.03 -6.40
CA THR A 98 17.04 1.05 -7.03
C THR A 98 17.05 -0.29 -6.30
N PHE A 99 15.93 -1.01 -6.39
CA PHE A 99 15.78 -2.33 -5.80
C PHE A 99 16.81 -3.33 -6.34
N TYR A 100 17.02 -3.35 -7.67
CA TYR A 100 17.94 -4.30 -8.30
C TYR A 100 19.40 -4.06 -7.91
N GLU A 101 19.83 -2.80 -7.84
CA GLU A 101 21.17 -2.47 -7.33
C GLU A 101 21.30 -2.85 -5.84
N ALA A 102 20.23 -2.70 -5.05
CA ALA A 102 20.25 -3.06 -3.63
C ALA A 102 20.45 -4.57 -3.47
N LYS A 103 19.70 -5.38 -4.23
CA LYS A 103 19.88 -6.83 -4.31
C LYS A 103 21.31 -7.20 -4.72
N GLN A 104 21.86 -6.57 -5.76
CA GLN A 104 23.22 -6.83 -6.23
C GLN A 104 24.28 -6.49 -5.16
N LYS A 105 24.09 -5.40 -4.41
CA LYS A 105 24.96 -5.05 -3.27
C LYS A 105 24.79 -5.98 -2.06
N GLY A 106 23.80 -6.86 -2.08
CA GLY A 106 23.57 -7.88 -1.05
C GLY A 106 22.57 -7.47 0.03
N TRP A 107 21.77 -6.42 -0.18
CA TRP A 107 20.59 -6.18 0.65
C TRP A 107 19.59 -7.32 0.46
N THR A 108 18.97 -7.77 1.55
CA THR A 108 18.09 -8.96 1.55
C THR A 108 16.77 -8.66 2.25
N ARG A 109 15.75 -9.50 2.02
CA ARG A 109 14.40 -9.35 2.59
C ARG A 109 13.83 -7.95 2.40
N ILE A 110 14.00 -7.41 1.19
CA ILE A 110 13.47 -6.11 0.83
C ILE A 110 11.98 -6.29 0.53
N HIS A 111 11.13 -5.54 1.22
CA HIS A 111 9.67 -5.58 1.08
C HIS A 111 9.13 -4.17 0.90
N TYR A 112 8.16 -4.00 -0.01
CA TYR A 112 7.38 -2.77 -0.14
C TYR A 112 6.43 -2.62 1.06
N MET A 113 6.51 -1.48 1.75
CA MET A 113 5.79 -1.16 2.98
C MET A 113 5.24 0.28 2.93
N PRO A 114 4.15 0.52 2.16
CA PRO A 114 3.57 1.85 2.01
C PRO A 114 2.81 2.37 3.24
N ASP A 115 2.66 1.54 4.27
CA ASP A 115 2.03 1.85 5.54
C ASP A 115 2.92 2.66 6.48
N GLN A 116 4.22 2.79 6.19
CA GLN A 116 5.16 3.54 7.00
C GLN A 116 5.20 5.03 6.62
N THR A 117 5.34 5.89 7.62
CA THR A 117 5.32 7.35 7.46
C THR A 117 6.47 7.93 6.65
N SER A 118 7.64 7.27 6.63
CA SER A 118 8.86 7.81 6.03
C SER A 118 9.60 6.85 5.09
N GLU A 119 9.21 5.57 5.05
CA GLU A 119 9.89 4.55 4.26
C GLU A 119 8.90 3.79 3.38
N ASN A 120 9.18 3.69 2.07
CA ASN A 120 8.40 2.80 1.21
C ASN A 120 8.89 1.35 1.27
N PHE A 121 10.08 1.10 1.83
CA PHE A 121 10.72 -0.21 1.79
C PHE A 121 11.43 -0.50 3.10
N LEU A 122 11.30 -1.74 3.59
CA LEU A 122 12.16 -2.29 4.64
C LEU A 122 13.03 -3.40 4.08
N GLY A 123 14.25 -3.51 4.59
CA GLY A 123 15.18 -4.56 4.19
C GLY A 123 16.29 -4.78 5.21
N ILE A 124 17.07 -5.83 5.01
CA ILE A 124 18.22 -6.17 5.84
C ILE A 124 19.50 -5.69 5.17
N CYS A 125 20.24 -4.86 5.90
CA CYS A 125 21.54 -4.33 5.50
C CYS A 125 22.59 -5.44 5.36
N PHE A 126 23.27 -5.44 4.22
CA PHE A 126 24.34 -6.39 3.89
C PHE A 126 25.53 -6.31 4.86
N THR A 127 25.92 -5.11 5.30
CA THR A 127 27.05 -4.90 6.22
C THR A 127 26.73 -5.47 7.60
N CYS A 128 25.56 -5.16 8.15
CA CYS A 128 25.14 -5.64 9.47
C CYS A 128 24.90 -7.15 9.48
N ASN A 129 24.26 -7.68 8.43
CA ASN A 129 24.00 -9.12 8.32
C ASN A 129 25.29 -9.94 8.25
N ARG A 130 26.32 -9.45 7.55
CA ARG A 130 27.63 -10.12 7.49
C ARG A 130 28.38 -10.13 8.82
N ARG A 131 28.11 -9.19 9.73
CA ARG A 131 28.74 -9.13 11.06
C ARG A 131 28.09 -10.05 12.09
N GLN A 132 26.94 -10.64 11.77
CA GLN A 132 26.21 -11.57 12.64
C GLN A 132 26.51 -13.05 12.33
N LYS A 133 27.35 -13.33 11.33
CA LYS A 133 27.86 -14.66 10.98
C LYS A 133 29.30 -14.79 11.43
#